data_AF-A0AAW5N2Q0-F1
#
_entry.id   AF-A0AAW5N2Q0-F1
#
_cell.length_a   1.000
_cell.length_b   1.000
_cell.length_c   1.000
_cell.angle_alpha   90.00
_cell.angle_beta   90.00
_cell.angle_gamma   90.00
#
_symmetry.space_group_name_H-M   'P 1'
#
loop_
_entity.id
_entity.type
_entity.pdbx_description
1 polymer ?
#
loop_
_entity_poly.entity_id
_entity_poly.type
_entity_poly.pdbx_seq_one_letter_code
_entity_poly.pdbx_strand_id
1 'polypeptide(L)'
;TEALRPYKNHLNMHFVSNVDGTHIAEVLKKVNPETTLFLVASKTFTTQETMTNAHSARDWFLKAAGDEKHVAKHFAALSTNAKAVGEFG
;
A
#
# COMPACT_ATOMS: atom_id res chain seq x y z
N THR A 1 13.34 -8.46 2.72
CA THR A 1 14.04 -8.57 1.42
C THR A 1 15.54 -8.74 1.53
N GLU A 2 16.09 -8.92 2.72
CA GLU A 2 17.53 -8.74 2.90
C GLU A 2 18.36 -9.91 2.39
N ALA A 3 17.89 -11.15 2.54
CA ALA A 3 18.69 -12.34 2.21
C ALA A 3 18.94 -12.51 0.70
N LEU A 4 17.96 -12.18 -0.16
CA LEU A 4 18.04 -12.38 -1.61
C LEU A 4 18.27 -11.07 -2.37
N ARG A 5 18.81 -10.05 -1.71
CA ARG A 5 19.13 -8.74 -2.33
C ARG A 5 19.97 -8.85 -3.62
N PRO A 6 20.94 -9.78 -3.77
CA PRO A 6 21.66 -9.95 -5.03
C PRO A 6 20.79 -10.32 -6.24
N TYR A 7 19.59 -10.88 -6.01
CA TYR A 7 18.67 -11.31 -7.05
C TYR A 7 17.58 -10.27 -7.35
N LYS A 8 17.67 -9.05 -6.80
CA LYS A 8 16.67 -8.02 -7.03
C LYS A 8 16.63 -7.61 -8.51
N ASN A 9 15.47 -7.18 -8.96
CA ASN A 9 15.32 -6.46 -10.23
C ASN A 9 15.35 -4.93 -9.99
N HIS A 10 14.86 -4.14 -10.95
CA HIS A 10 14.87 -2.67 -10.89
C HIS A 10 13.85 -2.08 -9.89
N LEU A 11 12.91 -2.87 -9.36
CA LEU A 11 11.91 -2.37 -8.42
C LEU A 11 12.53 -2.12 -7.04
N ASN A 12 12.05 -1.05 -6.39
CA ASN A 12 12.40 -0.72 -5.02
C ASN A 12 11.30 -1.22 -4.10
N MET A 13 11.69 -2.00 -3.08
CA MET A 13 10.76 -2.63 -2.15
C MET A 13 10.76 -1.88 -0.82
N HIS A 14 9.57 -1.59 -0.31
CA HIS A 14 9.35 -0.95 0.99
C HIS A 14 8.37 -1.81 1.79
N PHE A 15 8.61 -1.97 3.10
CA PHE A 15 7.76 -2.76 3.99
C PHE A 15 7.26 -1.87 5.11
N VAL A 16 5.94 -1.74 5.23
CA VAL A 16 5.28 -0.99 6.30
C VAL A 16 4.43 -1.96 7.10
N SER A 17 4.65 -1.99 8.41
CA SER A 17 3.95 -2.91 9.33
C SER A 17 3.57 -2.26 10.67
N ASN A 18 4.24 -1.19 11.05
CA ASN A 18 3.99 -0.52 12.32
C ASN A 18 2.73 0.36 12.18
N VAL A 19 1.90 0.40 13.22
CA VAL A 19 0.72 1.27 13.28
C VAL A 19 1.09 2.74 13.49
N ASP A 20 2.30 3.01 14.01
CA ASP A 20 2.83 4.36 14.09
C ASP A 20 2.90 4.98 12.68
N GLY A 21 2.10 6.03 12.47
CA GLY A 21 1.98 6.75 11.20
C GLY A 21 3.32 7.31 10.69
N THR A 22 4.33 7.41 11.54
CA THR A 22 5.70 7.76 11.13
C THR A 22 6.25 6.78 10.10
N HIS A 23 5.98 5.48 10.25
CA HIS A 23 6.55 4.47 9.34
C HIS A 23 6.02 4.63 7.91
N ILE A 24 4.70 4.74 7.73
CA ILE A 24 4.12 4.97 6.41
C ILE A 24 4.53 6.35 5.87
N ALA A 25 4.53 7.40 6.69
CA ALA A 25 4.91 8.74 6.26
C ALA A 25 6.34 8.82 5.72
N GLU A 26 7.30 8.16 6.37
CA GLU A 26 8.70 8.12 5.92
C GLU A 26 8.89 7.36 4.60
N VAL A 27 8.04 6.36 4.32
CA VAL A 27 8.04 5.67 3.02
C VAL A 27 7.40 6.54 1.95
N LEU A 28 6.26 7.16 2.23
CA LEU A 28 5.53 8.01 1.28
C LEU A 28 6.33 9.23 0.82
N LYS A 29 7.24 9.75 1.65
CA LYS A 29 8.19 10.81 1.25
C LYS A 29 9.21 10.39 0.18
N LYS A 30 9.42 9.08 -0.02
CA LYS A 30 10.48 8.52 -0.88
C LYS A 30 9.97 7.97 -2.22
N VAL A 31 8.65 7.93 -2.41
CA VAL A 31 8.01 7.24 -3.54
C VAL A 31 7.09 8.20 -4.30
N ASN A 32 6.91 7.95 -5.60
CA ASN A 32 6.07 8.78 -6.47
C ASN A 32 4.69 8.11 -6.65
N PRO A 33 3.56 8.81 -6.40
CA PRO A 33 2.22 8.28 -6.61
C PRO A 33 2.01 7.64 -7.99
N GLU A 34 2.59 8.21 -9.05
CA GLU A 34 2.43 7.76 -10.44
C GLU A 34 3.15 6.43 -10.73
N THR A 35 4.10 6.02 -9.90
CA THR A 35 4.96 4.85 -10.15
C THR A 35 5.02 3.86 -8.98
N THR A 36 4.11 4.00 -8.01
CA THR A 36 4.10 3.16 -6.80
C THR A 36 2.94 2.17 -6.85
N LEU A 37 3.23 0.91 -6.55
CA LEU A 37 2.22 -0.14 -6.33
C LEU A 37 2.22 -0.53 -4.84
N PHE A 38 1.05 -0.47 -4.22
CA PHE A 38 0.82 -0.88 -2.84
C PHE A 38 0.22 -2.29 -2.79
N LEU A 39 0.77 -3.14 -1.93
CA LEU A 39 0.23 -4.46 -1.63
C LEU A 39 -0.32 -4.47 -0.20
N VAL A 40 -1.64 -4.54 -0.06
CA VAL A 40 -2.32 -4.58 1.24
C VAL A 40 -2.48 -6.03 1.68
N ALA A 41 -1.64 -6.46 2.60
CA ALA A 41 -1.61 -7.84 3.07
C ALA A 41 -2.40 -8.02 4.38
N SER A 42 -3.68 -8.39 4.27
CA SER A 42 -4.52 -8.74 5.42
C SER A 42 -5.56 -9.77 5.01
N LYS A 43 -5.50 -10.96 5.62
CA LYS A 43 -6.44 -12.06 5.33
C LYS A 43 -7.90 -11.63 5.49
N THR A 44 -8.22 -10.93 6.58
CA THR A 44 -9.58 -10.47 6.86
C THR A 44 -9.91 -9.12 6.22
N PHE A 45 -8.88 -8.36 5.82
CA PHE A 45 -8.97 -6.98 5.35
C PHE A 45 -9.58 -6.02 6.38
N THR A 46 -9.40 -6.37 7.66
CA THR A 46 -9.93 -5.60 8.81
C THR A 46 -8.90 -5.40 9.91
N THR A 47 -7.68 -5.93 9.73
CA THR A 47 -6.58 -5.76 10.70
C THR A 47 -6.31 -4.27 10.87
N GLN A 48 -6.52 -3.75 12.09
CA GLN A 48 -6.53 -2.32 12.37
C GLN A 48 -5.25 -1.64 11.88
N GLU A 49 -4.08 -2.15 12.28
CA GLU A 49 -2.78 -1.58 11.95
C GLU A 49 -2.52 -1.58 10.43
N THR A 50 -2.92 -2.64 9.73
CA THR A 50 -2.76 -2.74 8.27
C THR A 50 -3.70 -1.79 7.54
N MET A 51 -4.96 -1.73 7.95
CA MET A 51 -5.97 -0.90 7.29
C MET A 51 -5.76 0.58 7.57
N THR A 52 -5.32 0.98 8.77
CA THR A 52 -4.93 2.35 9.07
C THR A 52 -3.81 2.83 8.13
N ASN A 53 -2.79 2.01 7.91
CA ASN A 53 -1.72 2.29 6.94
C ASN A 53 -2.22 2.31 5.50
N ALA A 54 -3.08 1.35 5.11
CA ALA A 54 -3.64 1.27 3.76
C ALA A 54 -4.49 2.50 3.41
N HIS A 55 -5.34 2.95 4.33
CA HIS A 55 -6.12 4.18 4.16
C HIS A 55 -5.21 5.41 4.09
N SER A 56 -4.16 5.48 4.92
CA SER A 56 -3.20 6.59 4.86
C SER A 56 -2.48 6.68 3.52
N ALA A 57 -2.11 5.52 2.94
CA ALA A 57 -1.53 5.44 1.60
C ALA A 57 -2.55 5.81 0.50
N ARG A 58 -3.80 5.35 0.62
CA ARG A 58 -4.90 5.68 -0.31
C ARG A 58 -5.17 7.19 -0.33
N ASP A 59 -5.30 7.81 0.83
CA ASP A 59 -5.54 9.25 0.95
C ASP A 59 -4.39 10.07 0.38
N TRP A 60 -3.14 9.65 0.64
CA TRP A 60 -1.96 10.26 0.03
C TRP A 60 -1.97 10.12 -1.49
N PHE A 61 -2.30 8.95 -2.02
CA PHE A 61 -2.35 8.69 -3.45
C PHE A 61 -3.45 9.53 -4.12
N LEU A 62 -4.64 9.61 -3.53
CA LEU A 62 -5.78 10.35 -4.08
C LEU A 62 -5.56 11.87 -4.07
N LYS A 63 -4.76 12.41 -3.14
CA LYS A 63 -4.33 13.82 -3.19
C LYS A 63 -3.57 14.16 -4.47
N ALA A 64 -2.88 13.18 -5.07
CA ALA A 64 -2.17 13.36 -6.34
C ALA A 64 -3.03 12.91 -7.55
N ALA A 65 -3.67 11.75 -7.46
CA ALA A 65 -4.42 11.15 -8.58
C ALA A 65 -5.81 11.78 -8.81
N GLY A 66 -6.41 12.39 -7.79
CA GLY A 66 -7.69 13.11 -7.85
C GLY A 66 -8.95 12.25 -7.99
N ASP A 67 -8.90 11.11 -8.70
CA ASP A 67 -10.05 10.24 -8.97
C ASP A 67 -9.85 8.83 -8.39
N GLU A 68 -10.85 8.35 -7.67
CA GLU A 68 -10.83 7.03 -7.01
C GLU A 68 -10.70 5.86 -8.00
N LYS A 69 -11.10 6.02 -9.26
CA LYS A 69 -10.91 4.97 -10.28
C LYS A 69 -9.44 4.59 -10.51
N HIS A 70 -8.51 5.44 -10.08
CA HIS A 70 -7.08 5.20 -10.19
C HIS A 70 -6.54 4.27 -9.08
N VAL A 71 -7.28 4.05 -7.99
CA VAL A 71 -6.89 3.12 -6.90
C VAL A 71 -6.62 1.72 -7.46
N ALA A 72 -7.52 1.20 -8.31
CA ALA A 72 -7.38 -0.10 -8.96
C ALA A 72 -6.09 -0.30 -9.78
N LYS A 73 -5.37 0.77 -10.15
CA LYS A 73 -4.08 0.67 -10.87
C LYS A 73 -2.87 0.63 -9.94
N HIS A 74 -3.03 1.04 -8.69
CA HIS A 74 -1.94 1.26 -7.74
C HIS A 74 -2.08 0.49 -6.43
N PHE A 75 -3.19 -0.23 -6.23
CA PHE A 75 -3.43 -1.04 -5.04
C PHE A 75 -3.82 -2.46 -5.43
N ALA A 76 -3.21 -3.45 -4.77
CA ALA A 76 -3.63 -4.84 -4.82
C ALA A 76 -3.72 -5.42 -3.41
N ALA A 77 -4.64 -6.36 -3.21
CA ALA A 77 -4.88 -6.97 -1.90
C ALA A 77 -4.43 -8.43 -1.87
N LEU A 78 -3.79 -8.83 -0.77
CA LEU A 78 -3.57 -10.23 -0.41
C LEU A 78 -4.56 -10.57 0.70
N SER A 79 -5.78 -10.95 0.31
CA SER A 79 -6.91 -11.14 1.21
C SER A 79 -7.87 -12.22 0.72
N THR A 80 -8.70 -12.76 1.63
CA THR A 80 -9.84 -13.60 1.28
C THR A 80 -11.17 -12.83 1.29
N ASN A 81 -11.17 -11.56 1.71
CA ASN A 81 -12.38 -10.75 1.84
C ASN A 81 -12.64 -9.91 0.58
N ALA A 82 -13.14 -10.55 -0.48
CA ALA A 82 -13.36 -9.89 -1.78
C ALA A 82 -14.28 -8.66 -1.70
N LYS A 83 -15.26 -8.67 -0.79
CA LYS A 83 -16.20 -7.55 -0.61
C LYS A 83 -15.48 -6.31 -0.08
N ALA A 84 -14.76 -6.44 1.04
CA ALA A 84 -14.05 -5.30 1.63
C ALA A 84 -12.90 -4.79 0.74
N VAL A 85 -12.28 -5.69 -0.04
CA VAL A 85 -11.30 -5.30 -1.07
C VAL A 85 -11.97 -4.47 -2.17
N GLY A 86 -13.13 -4.90 -2.69
CA GLY A 86 -13.85 -4.13 -3.70
C GLY A 86 -14.36 -2.77 -3.21
N GLU A 87 -14.74 -2.67 -1.93
CA GLU A 87 -15.15 -1.40 -1.30
C GLU A 87 -13.97 -0.42 -1.12
N PHE A 88 -12.73 -0.91 -1.10
CA PHE A 88 -11.53 -0.07 -1.00
C PHE A 88 -11.20 0.67 -2.31
N GLY A 89 -11.60 0.09 -3.44
CA GLY A 89 -11.31 0.56 -4.81
C GLY A 89 -10.21 -0.24 -5.50
#